data_AF-A0A7K5K6M1-F1
#
_entry.id   AF-A0A7K5K6M1-F1
#
_cell.length_a   1.000
_cell.length_b   1.000
_cell.length_c   1.000
_cell.angle_alpha   90.00
_cell.angle_beta   90.00
_cell.angle_gamma   90.00
#
_symmetry.space_group_name_H-M   'P 1'
#
loop_
_entity.id
_entity.type
_entity.pdbx_description
1 polymer ?
#
loop_
_entity_poly.entity_id
_entity_poly.type
_entity_poly.pdbx_seq_one_letter_code
_entity_poly.pdbx_strand_id
1 'polypeptide(L)'
;ELMGSLRARLQSLWEERELVLRESRECAERGQGLEATVRDLCKPNEFERYLMFIGDLEKVVSLLLCLSSRLARVQNAMSRIDSNTDAEEKHSLSERHKLLSQQREDAKDLKENLDRRERVVSGILAKYLTEQQLQDYRHFVQVKTSLLIEQKDLEEQIKFFEEQLETLEQSIP
;
A
#
# COMPACT_ATOMS: atom_id res chain seq x y z
N GLU A 1 32.27 10.10 1.18
CA GLU A 1 31.34 10.18 2.34
C GLU A 1 29.88 9.95 1.95
N LEU A 2 29.35 10.61 0.91
CA LEU A 2 27.94 10.46 0.47
C LEU A 2 27.51 9.03 0.12
N MET A 3 28.27 8.29 -0.69
CA MET A 3 27.94 6.89 -1.02
C MET A 3 27.93 5.99 0.22
N GLY A 4 28.82 6.25 1.18
CA GLY A 4 28.87 5.53 2.45
C GLY A 4 27.60 5.76 3.28
N SER A 5 27.13 7.01 3.38
CA SER A 5 25.89 7.33 4.08
C SER A 5 24.65 6.74 3.39
N LEU A 6 24.62 6.71 2.05
CA LEU A 6 23.52 6.12 1.28
C LEU A 6 23.45 4.60 1.49
N ARG A 7 24.59 3.90 1.42
CA ARG A 7 24.66 2.47 1.70
C ARG A 7 24.24 2.15 3.14
N ALA A 8 24.67 2.95 4.12
CA ALA A 8 24.23 2.78 5.51
C ALA A 8 22.72 2.99 5.67
N ARG A 9 22.13 3.98 4.99
CA ARG A 9 20.68 4.21 5.00
C ARG A 9 19.92 3.05 4.36
N LEU A 10 20.39 2.54 3.22
CA LEU A 10 19.79 1.35 2.58
C LEU A 10 19.81 0.14 3.49
N GLN A 11 20.95 -0.11 4.14
CA GLN A 11 21.07 -1.22 5.09
C GLN A 11 20.02 -1.12 6.20
N SER A 12 19.83 0.06 6.78
CA SER A 12 18.78 0.31 7.79
C SER A 12 17.37 0.07 7.24
N LEU A 13 17.07 0.48 6.01
CA LEU A 13 15.76 0.24 5.39
C LEU A 13 15.50 -1.25 5.12
N TRP A 14 16.54 -2.01 4.78
CA TRP A 14 16.44 -3.46 4.59
C TRP A 14 16.15 -4.18 5.90
N GLU A 15 16.79 -3.76 6.99
CA GLU A 15 16.52 -4.27 8.34
C GLU A 15 15.08 -3.99 8.79
N GLU A 16 14.59 -2.77 8.53
CA GLU A 16 13.20 -2.37 8.78
C GLU A 16 12.21 -3.20 7.94
N ARG A 17 12.51 -3.41 6.65
CA ARG A 17 11.72 -4.28 5.77
C ARG A 17 11.62 -5.72 6.31
N GLU A 18 12.71 -6.28 6.82
CA GLU A 18 12.68 -7.63 7.39
C GLU A 18 11.83 -7.72 8.67
N LEU A 19 11.80 -6.65 9.47
CA LEU A 19 10.89 -6.55 10.62
C LEU A 19 9.43 -6.53 10.17
N VAL A 20 9.08 -5.63 9.24
CA VAL A 20 7.71 -5.52 8.70
C VAL A 20 7.24 -6.81 8.04
N LEU A 21 8.13 -7.51 7.33
CA LEU A 21 7.82 -8.83 6.75
C LEU A 21 7.56 -9.89 7.81
N ARG A 22 8.24 -9.83 8.96
CA ARG A 22 7.97 -10.73 10.09
C ARG A 22 6.59 -10.44 10.69
N GLU A 23 6.30 -9.18 10.96
CA GLU A 23 4.99 -8.76 11.50
C GLU A 23 3.84 -9.08 10.54
N SER A 24 4.07 -8.95 9.23
CA SER A 24 3.12 -9.35 8.19
C SER A 24 2.82 -10.84 8.21
N ARG A 25 3.84 -11.69 8.42
CA ARG A 25 3.62 -13.14 8.60
C ARG A 25 2.81 -13.46 9.84
N GLU A 26 3.13 -12.86 10.99
CA GLU A 26 2.36 -13.02 12.23
C GLU A 26 0.92 -12.50 12.09
N CYS A 27 0.73 -11.40 11.34
CA CYS A 27 -0.58 -10.89 10.99
C CYS A 27 -1.35 -11.88 10.08
N ALA A 28 -0.69 -12.51 9.12
CA ALA A 28 -1.30 -13.48 8.23
C ALA A 28 -1.75 -14.74 8.99
N GLU A 29 -0.94 -15.24 9.93
CA GLU A 29 -1.30 -16.37 10.80
C GLU A 29 -2.53 -16.06 11.66
N ARG A 30 -2.59 -14.86 12.28
CA ARG A 30 -3.79 -14.39 12.98
C ARG A 30 -5.01 -14.34 12.05
N GLY A 31 -4.81 -13.88 10.82
CA GLY A 31 -5.85 -13.84 9.79
C GLY A 31 -6.39 -15.23 9.41
N GLN A 32 -5.55 -16.26 9.38
CA GLN A 32 -5.96 -17.64 9.12
C GLN A 32 -6.83 -18.21 10.24
N GLY A 33 -6.46 -17.98 11.51
CA GLY A 33 -7.27 -18.39 12.66
C GLY A 33 -8.64 -17.72 12.69
N LEU A 34 -8.68 -16.43 12.33
CA LEU A 34 -9.91 -15.69 12.20
C LEU A 34 -10.77 -16.19 11.04
N GLU A 35 -10.17 -16.45 9.88
CA GLU A 35 -10.86 -17.02 8.73
C GLU A 35 -11.52 -18.37 9.07
N ALA A 36 -10.81 -19.26 9.78
CA ALA A 36 -11.38 -20.53 10.23
C ALA A 36 -12.58 -20.32 11.16
N THR A 37 -12.46 -19.40 12.13
CA THR A 37 -13.56 -19.05 13.04
C THR A 37 -14.78 -18.51 12.29
N VAL A 38 -14.57 -17.62 11.31
CA VAL A 38 -15.65 -17.08 10.49
C VAL A 38 -16.30 -18.17 9.64
N ARG A 39 -15.50 -19.09 9.09
CA ARG A 39 -15.99 -20.22 8.29
C ARG A 39 -16.89 -21.15 9.09
N ASP A 40 -16.54 -21.42 10.34
CA ASP A 40 -17.28 -22.36 11.20
C ASP A 40 -18.58 -21.77 11.74
N LEU A 41 -18.64 -20.45 11.95
CA LEU A 41 -19.77 -19.79 12.61
C LEU A 41 -20.75 -19.12 11.63
N CYS A 42 -20.27 -18.60 10.50
CA CYS A 42 -21.08 -17.82 9.57
C CYS A 42 -21.70 -18.67 8.46
N LYS A 43 -22.73 -18.15 7.79
CA LYS A 43 -23.30 -18.81 6.60
C LYS A 43 -22.31 -18.75 5.42
N PRO A 44 -22.40 -19.68 4.44
CA PRO A 44 -21.49 -19.69 3.28
C PRO A 44 -21.40 -18.36 2.54
N ASN A 45 -22.55 -17.71 2.29
CA ASN A 45 -22.62 -16.41 1.61
C ASN A 45 -22.04 -15.24 2.44
N GLU A 46 -22.00 -15.36 3.76
CA GLU A 46 -21.40 -14.38 4.67
C GLU A 46 -19.88 -14.56 4.73
N PHE A 47 -19.43 -15.81 4.78
CA PHE A 47 -18.01 -16.16 4.68
C PHE A 47 -17.40 -15.70 3.34
N GLU A 48 -18.10 -15.90 2.22
CA GLU A 48 -17.68 -15.38 0.91
C GLU A 48 -17.50 -13.85 0.92
N ARG A 49 -18.40 -13.12 1.59
CA ARG A 49 -18.27 -11.65 1.72
C ARG A 49 -17.04 -11.26 2.53
N TYR A 50 -16.75 -11.98 3.60
CA TYR A 50 -15.53 -11.81 4.38
C TYR A 50 -14.28 -12.04 3.51
N LEU A 51 -14.21 -13.16 2.78
CA LEU A 51 -13.09 -13.47 1.90
C LEU A 51 -12.89 -12.42 0.81
N MET A 52 -13.97 -11.98 0.16
CA MET A 52 -13.90 -10.92 -0.85
C MET A 52 -13.36 -9.62 -0.25
N PHE A 53 -13.82 -9.24 0.94
CA PHE A 53 -13.33 -8.05 1.63
C PHE A 53 -11.82 -8.15 1.95
N ILE A 54 -11.38 -9.23 2.59
CA ILE A 54 -9.97 -9.42 2.97
C ILE A 54 -9.07 -9.50 1.73
N GLY A 55 -9.52 -10.17 0.65
CA GLY A 55 -8.78 -10.29 -0.60
C GLY A 55 -8.70 -9.00 -1.40
N ASP A 56 -9.69 -8.12 -1.30
CA ASP A 56 -9.67 -6.82 -1.98
C ASP A 56 -8.92 -5.74 -1.20
N LEU A 57 -8.77 -5.90 0.12
CA LEU A 57 -8.04 -4.96 0.97
C LEU A 57 -6.63 -4.68 0.45
N GLU A 58 -5.86 -5.74 0.21
CA GLU A 58 -4.49 -5.61 -0.29
C GLU A 58 -4.42 -4.96 -1.68
N LYS A 59 -5.33 -5.35 -2.58
CA LYS A 59 -5.37 -4.84 -3.95
C LYS A 59 -5.67 -3.34 -3.98
N VAL A 60 -6.68 -2.90 -3.23
CA VAL A 60 -7.11 -1.50 -3.21
C VAL A 60 -6.05 -0.62 -2.54
N VAL A 61 -5.50 -1.05 -1.40
CA VAL A 61 -4.42 -0.32 -0.71
C VAL A 61 -3.19 -0.20 -1.61
N SER A 62 -2.76 -1.31 -2.22
CA SER A 62 -1.60 -1.31 -3.14
C SER A 62 -1.81 -0.41 -4.36
N LEU A 63 -3.02 -0.42 -4.94
CA LEU A 63 -3.37 0.44 -6.07
C LEU A 63 -3.27 1.92 -5.69
N LEU A 64 -3.83 2.31 -4.54
CA LEU A 64 -3.81 3.69 -4.05
C LEU A 64 -2.38 4.18 -3.82
N LEU A 65 -1.54 3.39 -3.18
CA LEU A 65 -0.16 3.75 -2.88
C LEU A 65 0.66 3.90 -4.18
N CYS A 66 0.53 2.93 -5.09
CA CYS A 66 1.18 2.98 -6.40
C CYS A 66 0.78 4.23 -7.21
N LEU A 67 -0.51 4.57 -7.23
CA LEU A 67 -0.99 5.79 -7.90
C LEU A 67 -0.51 7.06 -7.19
N SER A 68 -0.48 7.08 -5.86
CA SER A 68 0.07 8.21 -5.07
C SER A 68 1.51 8.48 -5.46
N SER A 69 2.34 7.43 -5.46
CA SER A 69 3.77 7.52 -5.78
C SER A 69 4.03 7.95 -7.21
N ARG A 70 3.28 7.38 -8.17
CA ARG A 70 3.38 7.77 -9.58
C ARG A 70 2.99 9.23 -9.79
N LEU A 71 1.91 9.68 -9.14
CA LEU A 71 1.46 11.07 -9.24
C LEU A 71 2.48 12.03 -8.62
N ALA A 72 3.03 11.71 -7.44
CA ALA A 72 4.06 12.51 -6.78
C ALA A 72 5.32 12.66 -7.65
N ARG A 73 5.75 11.57 -8.32
CA ARG A 73 6.88 11.61 -9.28
C ARG A 73 6.60 12.52 -10.47
N VAL A 74 5.39 12.48 -11.02
CA VAL A 74 5.00 13.38 -12.12
C VAL A 74 4.92 14.83 -11.65
N GLN A 75 4.37 15.10 -10.47
CA GLN A 75 4.33 16.45 -9.89
C GLN A 75 5.74 17.01 -9.65
N ASN A 76 6.67 16.17 -9.18
CA ASN A 76 8.08 16.53 -9.01
C ASN A 76 8.79 16.79 -10.35
N ALA A 77 8.43 16.07 -11.43
CA ALA A 77 8.96 16.36 -12.76
C ALA A 77 8.39 17.69 -13.29
N MET A 78 7.09 17.93 -13.10
CA MET A 78 6.44 19.17 -13.51
C MET A 78 7.00 20.42 -12.81
N SER A 79 7.39 20.32 -11.54
CA SER A 79 7.97 21.45 -10.80
C SER A 79 9.37 21.84 -11.29
N ARG A 80 10.03 20.99 -12.09
CA ARG A 80 11.34 21.23 -12.71
C ARG A 80 11.25 21.79 -14.13
N ILE A 81 10.03 21.92 -14.69
CA ILE A 81 9.81 22.48 -16.02
C ILE A 81 10.24 23.95 -16.05
N ASP A 82 11.00 24.34 -17.08
CA ASP A 82 11.49 25.71 -17.29
C ASP A 82 11.19 26.23 -18.71
N SER A 83 11.75 27.40 -19.06
CA SER A 83 11.59 28.01 -20.39
C SER A 83 12.26 27.22 -21.51
N ASN A 84 13.24 26.38 -21.20
CA ASN A 84 14.03 25.60 -22.16
C ASN A 84 13.48 24.19 -22.39
N THR A 85 12.59 23.74 -21.51
CA THR A 85 11.91 22.44 -21.62
C THR A 85 11.03 22.43 -22.88
N ASP A 86 11.12 21.34 -23.65
CA ASP A 86 10.42 21.15 -24.91
C ASP A 86 8.88 21.20 -24.76
N ALA A 87 8.20 21.73 -25.77
CA ALA A 87 6.74 21.90 -25.73
C ALA A 87 5.99 20.57 -25.72
N GLU A 88 6.50 19.55 -26.44
CA GLU A 88 5.91 18.21 -26.44
C GLU A 88 6.13 17.52 -25.10
N GLU A 89 7.31 17.69 -24.48
CA GLU A 89 7.58 17.18 -23.14
C GLU A 89 6.65 17.78 -22.08
N LYS A 90 6.46 19.11 -22.10
CA LYS A 90 5.50 19.80 -21.21
C LYS A 90 4.08 19.27 -21.38
N HIS A 91 3.64 19.12 -22.63
CA HIS A 91 2.32 18.62 -22.95
C HIS A 91 2.14 17.17 -22.47
N SER A 92 3.13 16.30 -22.72
CA SER A 92 3.13 14.90 -22.30
C SER A 92 3.04 14.75 -20.77
N LEU A 93 3.81 15.54 -20.02
CA LEU A 93 3.74 15.55 -18.55
C LEU A 93 2.38 16.01 -18.03
N SER A 94 1.78 17.05 -18.64
CA SER A 94 0.45 17.53 -18.30
C SER A 94 -0.63 16.47 -18.50
N GLU A 95 -0.63 15.78 -19.66
CA GLU A 95 -1.58 14.71 -19.94
C GLU A 95 -1.41 13.53 -18.98
N ARG A 96 -0.16 13.16 -18.67
CA ARG A 96 0.14 12.11 -17.69
C ARG A 96 -0.35 12.48 -16.29
N HIS A 97 -0.17 13.73 -15.86
CA HIS A 97 -0.67 14.23 -14.58
C HIS A 97 -2.19 14.15 -14.51
N LYS A 98 -2.88 14.60 -15.57
CA LYS A 98 -4.34 14.56 -15.67
C LYS A 98 -4.86 13.13 -15.58
N LEU A 99 -4.29 12.21 -16.34
CA LEU A 99 -4.67 10.79 -16.32
C LEU A 99 -4.46 10.15 -14.94
N LEU A 100 -3.30 10.35 -14.32
CA LEU A 100 -2.99 9.80 -13.00
C LEU A 100 -3.88 10.39 -11.90
N SER A 101 -4.21 11.68 -12.01
CA SER A 101 -5.12 12.35 -11.08
C SER A 101 -6.52 11.73 -11.14
N GLN A 102 -7.03 11.46 -12.35
CA GLN A 102 -8.30 10.77 -12.53
C GLN A 102 -8.26 9.35 -11.96
N GLN A 103 -7.24 8.56 -12.31
CA GLN A 103 -7.09 7.19 -11.79
C GLN A 103 -7.02 7.15 -10.26
N ARG A 104 -6.39 8.15 -9.65
CA ARG A 104 -6.31 8.27 -8.19
C ARG A 104 -7.67 8.56 -7.58
N GLU A 105 -8.51 9.36 -8.23
CA GLU A 105 -9.87 9.59 -7.77
C GLU A 105 -10.72 8.32 -7.88
N ASP A 106 -10.66 7.61 -9.02
CA ASP A 106 -11.34 6.33 -9.20
C ASP A 106 -10.90 5.30 -8.13
N ALA A 107 -9.62 5.30 -7.75
CA ALA A 107 -9.11 4.43 -6.69
C ALA A 107 -9.60 4.83 -5.29
N LYS A 108 -9.89 6.12 -5.03
CA LYS A 108 -10.54 6.53 -3.77
C LYS A 108 -11.96 6.03 -3.69
N ASP A 109 -12.70 6.04 -4.80
CA ASP A 109 -14.04 5.44 -4.84
C ASP A 109 -13.99 3.94 -4.53
N LEU A 110 -12.98 3.22 -5.03
CA LEU A 110 -12.75 1.82 -4.63
C LEU A 110 -12.48 1.67 -3.14
N LYS A 111 -11.75 2.61 -2.52
CA LYS A 111 -11.50 2.63 -1.07
C LYS A 111 -12.78 2.84 -0.28
N GLU A 112 -13.60 3.81 -0.68
CA GLU A 112 -14.87 4.07 0.00
C GLU A 112 -15.82 2.87 -0.09
N ASN A 113 -15.88 2.23 -1.26
CA ASN A 113 -16.64 1.00 -1.44
C ASN A 113 -16.10 -0.13 -0.57
N LEU A 114 -14.77 -0.27 -0.46
CA LEU A 114 -14.14 -1.22 0.45
C LEU A 114 -14.49 -0.94 1.91
N ASP A 115 -14.49 0.32 2.35
CA ASP A 115 -14.84 0.71 3.73
C ASP A 115 -16.32 0.46 4.04
N ARG A 116 -17.20 0.65 3.06
CA ARG A 116 -18.61 0.27 3.20
C ARG A 116 -18.75 -1.25 3.34
N ARG A 117 -17.98 -2.03 2.56
CA ARG A 117 -17.96 -3.50 2.66
C ARG A 117 -17.40 -3.97 4.01
N GLU A 118 -16.36 -3.31 4.52
CA GLU A 118 -15.81 -3.57 5.86
C GLU A 118 -16.89 -3.46 6.92
N ARG A 119 -17.65 -2.36 6.95
CA ARG A 119 -18.74 -2.15 7.92
C ARG A 119 -19.82 -3.21 7.82
N VAL A 120 -20.17 -3.62 6.59
CA VAL A 120 -21.15 -4.70 6.36
C VAL A 120 -20.62 -6.02 6.90
N VAL A 121 -19.35 -6.37 6.62
CA VAL A 121 -18.73 -7.59 7.15
C VAL A 121 -18.65 -7.53 8.67
N SER A 122 -18.19 -6.43 9.26
CA SER A 122 -18.15 -6.26 10.72
C SER A 122 -19.54 -6.41 11.35
N GLY A 123 -20.59 -5.88 10.72
CA GLY A 123 -21.97 -6.00 11.19
C GLY A 123 -22.55 -7.41 11.05
N ILE A 124 -22.07 -8.20 10.07
CA ILE A 124 -22.38 -9.63 9.97
C ILE A 124 -21.69 -10.37 11.11
N LEU A 125 -20.38 -10.17 11.29
CA LEU A 125 -19.58 -10.87 12.29
C LEU A 125 -20.06 -10.60 13.72
N ALA A 126 -20.56 -9.40 14.02
CA ALA A 126 -21.11 -9.05 15.33
C ALA A 126 -22.33 -9.91 15.75
N LYS A 127 -22.97 -10.63 14.83
CA LYS A 127 -24.08 -11.55 15.15
C LYS A 127 -23.59 -12.92 15.66
N TYR A 128 -22.34 -13.25 15.38
CA TYR A 128 -21.76 -14.58 15.59
C TYR A 128 -20.60 -14.57 16.59
N LEU A 129 -19.83 -13.48 16.63
CA LEU A 129 -18.63 -13.34 17.44
C LEU A 129 -18.93 -12.68 18.79
N THR A 130 -18.12 -13.01 19.79
CA THR A 130 -18.06 -12.26 21.04
C THR A 130 -17.45 -10.87 20.81
N GLU A 131 -17.66 -9.93 21.75
CA GLU A 131 -17.08 -8.59 21.63
C GLU A 131 -15.55 -8.62 21.52
N GLN A 132 -14.89 -9.52 22.27
CA GLN A 132 -13.44 -9.68 22.18
C GLN A 132 -13.00 -10.16 20.80
N GLN A 133 -13.63 -11.20 20.26
CA GLN A 133 -13.31 -11.70 18.91
C GLN A 133 -13.58 -10.66 17.82
N LEU A 134 -14.63 -9.84 17.99
CA LEU A 134 -14.94 -8.75 17.07
C LEU A 134 -13.89 -7.63 17.16
N GLN A 135 -13.41 -7.31 18.37
CA GLN A 135 -12.30 -6.38 18.56
C GLN A 135 -11.02 -6.92 17.91
N ASP A 136 -10.72 -8.21 18.07
CA ASP A 136 -9.56 -8.85 17.45
C ASP A 136 -9.64 -8.80 15.91
N TYR A 137 -10.83 -9.01 15.33
CA TYR A 137 -11.06 -8.81 13.88
C TYR A 137 -10.76 -7.37 13.44
N ARG A 138 -11.31 -6.38 14.14
CA ARG A 138 -11.08 -4.95 13.80
C ARG A 138 -9.60 -4.59 13.89
N HIS A 139 -8.94 -5.07 14.94
CA HIS A 139 -7.50 -4.87 15.12
C HIS A 139 -6.69 -5.54 14.02
N PHE A 140 -7.03 -6.78 13.64
CA PHE A 140 -6.40 -7.49 12.53
C PHE A 140 -6.49 -6.70 11.21
N VAL A 141 -7.69 -6.21 10.85
CA VAL A 141 -7.88 -5.43 9.62
C VAL A 141 -7.05 -4.15 9.65
N GLN A 142 -7.02 -3.45 10.78
CA GLN A 142 -6.20 -2.25 10.98
C GLN A 142 -4.70 -2.54 10.81
N VAL A 143 -4.18 -3.54 11.53
CA VAL A 143 -2.76 -3.93 11.49
C VAL A 143 -2.36 -4.37 10.09
N LYS A 144 -3.18 -5.20 9.43
CA LYS A 144 -2.94 -5.61 8.04
C LYS A 144 -2.85 -4.41 7.10
N THR A 145 -3.74 -3.43 7.25
CA THR A 145 -3.73 -2.21 6.43
C THR A 145 -2.47 -1.37 6.68
N SER A 146 -2.08 -1.19 7.94
CA SER A 146 -0.86 -0.45 8.30
C SER A 146 0.40 -1.11 7.76
N LEU A 147 0.54 -2.42 7.91
CA LEU A 147 1.70 -3.17 7.41
C LEU A 147 1.81 -3.13 5.89
N LEU A 148 0.68 -3.15 5.17
CA LEU A 148 0.67 -2.99 3.71
C LEU A 148 1.17 -1.62 3.27
N ILE A 149 0.81 -0.56 3.98
CA ILE A 149 1.27 0.80 3.71
C ILE A 149 2.77 0.89 3.98
N GLU A 150 3.21 0.47 5.16
CA GLU A 150 4.61 0.53 5.58
C GLU A 150 5.52 -0.28 4.65
N GLN A 151 5.10 -1.48 4.27
CA GLN A 151 5.84 -2.31 3.31
C GLN A 151 6.02 -1.58 1.96
N LYS A 152 4.97 -0.93 1.44
CA LYS A 152 5.04 -0.21 0.16
C LYS A 152 5.92 1.03 0.27
N ASP A 153 5.82 1.77 1.36
CA ASP A 153 6.66 2.96 1.60
C ASP A 153 8.15 2.57 1.71
N LEU A 154 8.45 1.44 2.35
CA LEU A 154 9.82 0.90 2.42
C LEU A 154 10.32 0.44 1.04
N GLU A 155 9.50 -0.28 0.27
CA GLU A 155 9.84 -0.69 -1.10
C GLU A 155 10.18 0.51 -2.00
N GLU A 156 9.42 1.61 -1.88
CA GLU A 156 9.67 2.84 -2.64
C GLU A 156 10.93 3.57 -2.20
N GLN A 157 11.17 3.66 -0.88
CA GLN A 157 12.39 4.28 -0.35
C GLN A 157 13.65 3.50 -0.74
N ILE A 158 13.61 2.17 -0.60
CA ILE A 158 14.72 1.29 -0.99
C ILE A 158 15.05 1.52 -2.46
N LYS A 159 14.04 1.41 -3.33
CA LYS A 159 14.23 1.62 -4.77
C LYS A 159 14.81 2.99 -5.10
N PHE A 160 14.32 4.05 -4.46
CA PHE A 160 14.84 5.40 -4.65
C PHE A 160 16.32 5.54 -4.28
N PHE A 161 16.74 4.93 -3.17
CA PHE A 161 18.14 4.99 -2.76
C PHE A 161 19.05 4.07 -3.59
N GLU A 162 18.55 2.93 -4.08
CA GLU A 162 19.24 2.08 -5.05
C GLU A 162 19.51 2.83 -6.36
N GLU A 163 18.49 3.48 -6.93
CA GLU A 163 18.60 4.27 -8.16
C GLU A 163 19.60 5.45 -8.00
N GLN A 164 19.62 6.09 -6.83
CA GLN A 164 20.59 7.15 -6.53
C GLN A 164 22.03 6.61 -6.42
N LEU A 165 22.23 5.46 -5.77
CA LEU A 165 23.55 4.85 -5.68
C LEU A 165 24.08 4.44 -7.06
N GLU A 166 23.25 3.78 -7.86
CA GLU A 166 23.61 3.37 -9.22
C GLU A 166 24.05 4.58 -10.07
N THR A 167 23.29 5.68 -10.00
CA THR A 167 23.64 6.93 -10.72
C THR A 167 24.99 7.49 -10.27
N LEU A 168 25.28 7.44 -8.96
CA LEU A 168 26.56 7.92 -8.41
C LEU A 168 27.72 7.01 -8.81
N GLU A 169 27.53 5.69 -8.78
CA GLU A 169 28.55 4.72 -9.18
C GLU A 169 28.89 4.84 -10.68
N GLN A 170 27.92 5.11 -11.53
CA GLN A 170 28.13 5.32 -12.97
C GLN A 170 28.78 6.68 -13.31
N SER A 171 28.72 7.66 -12.41
CA SER A 171 29.30 9.00 -12.62
C SER A 171 30.74 9.14 -12.10
N ILE A 172 31.25 8.11 -11.42
CA ILE A 172 32.66 8.03 -11.03
C ILE A 172 33.44 7.35 -12.17
N PRO A 173 34.50 7.99 -12.71
CA PRO A 173 35.30 7.42 -13.80
C PRO A 173 36.10 6.18 -13.40
#